data_AF-A0A1N6FD63-F1
#
_entry.id   AF-A0A1N6FD63-F1
#
_cell.length_a   1.000
_cell.length_b   1.000
_cell.length_c   1.000
_cell.angle_alpha   90.00
_cell.angle_beta   90.00
_cell.angle_gamma   90.00
#
_symmetry.space_group_name_H-M   'P 1'
#
loop_
_entity.id
_entity.type
_entity.pdbx_description
1 polymer ?
#
loop_
_entity_poly.entity_id
_entity_poly.type
_entity_poly.pdbx_seq_one_letter_code
_entity_poly.pdbx_strand_id
1 'polypeptide(L)'
;MTMATSYPEFIPGAGASLATKNVLSGAGRVRWMVRKPSRQPADNGWRIMSHVDSSEYLSDSGNWVINDFNELCAIEPALLGIYDFPVGSDLQLVDDGSGIQIFDTASGREIPRSAFYVPPAPEPAEWRPEVVDPEALSSEQRELAATAAALFEQLARDAGQSDAGRLNVVPLPDDLGVAVVRAVRGSGVIFVARDSSVLYVTSAIDLPVGLDLFRNGQRTPLSSFEE
;
A
#
# COMPACT_ATOMS: atom_id res chain seq x y z
N MET A 1 29.85 -1.36 -10.58
CA MET A 1 29.08 -2.15 -9.61
C MET A 1 28.30 -1.15 -8.78
N THR A 2 27.12 -0.76 -9.27
CA THR A 2 26.29 0.25 -8.61
C THR A 2 25.64 -0.43 -7.41
N MET A 3 25.98 0.02 -6.20
CA MET A 3 25.23 -0.40 -5.00
C MET A 3 23.80 0.05 -5.23
N ALA A 4 22.86 -0.88 -5.29
CA ALA A 4 21.44 -0.55 -5.28
C ALA A 4 21.14 0.02 -3.89
N THR A 5 21.12 1.36 -3.78
CA THR A 5 20.60 2.03 -2.59
C THR A 5 19.12 1.67 -2.52
N SER A 6 18.70 0.92 -1.50
CA SER A 6 17.29 0.60 -1.30
C SER A 6 16.59 1.83 -0.74
N TYR A 7 15.89 2.56 -1.60
CA TYR A 7 14.92 3.59 -1.21
C TYR A 7 13.49 3.05 -1.37
N PRO A 8 12.51 3.55 -0.60
CA PRO A 8 11.11 3.15 -0.76
C PRO A 8 10.59 3.51 -2.17
N GLU A 9 9.80 2.62 -2.78
CA GLU A 9 9.00 2.98 -3.96
C GLU A 9 7.72 3.66 -3.47
N PHE A 10 7.64 4.98 -3.67
CA PHE A 10 6.47 5.78 -3.30
C PHE A 10 5.45 5.82 -4.43
N ILE A 11 5.93 5.93 -5.67
CA ILE A 11 5.14 6.09 -6.88
C ILE A 11 5.57 4.99 -7.86
N PRO A 12 4.74 3.96 -8.08
CA PRO A 12 5.04 2.89 -9.02
C PRO A 12 5.27 3.44 -10.43
N GLY A 13 6.41 3.08 -11.03
CA GLY A 13 6.74 3.51 -12.39
C GLY A 13 6.88 5.02 -12.57
N ALA A 14 7.32 5.75 -11.53
CA ALA A 14 7.49 7.21 -11.55
C ALA A 14 8.43 7.75 -12.65
N GLY A 15 9.23 6.86 -13.26
CA GLY A 15 10.26 7.21 -14.21
C GLY A 15 11.42 7.95 -13.57
N ALA A 16 12.25 8.51 -14.42
CA ALA A 16 13.46 9.24 -14.06
C ALA A 16 13.30 10.73 -14.34
N SER A 17 14.00 11.54 -13.56
CA SER A 17 14.09 12.99 -13.68
C SER A 17 15.54 13.43 -13.81
N LEU A 18 15.76 14.66 -14.27
CA LEU A 18 17.08 15.27 -14.10
C LEU A 18 17.12 16.03 -12.77
N ALA A 19 18.18 15.82 -12.01
CA ALA A 19 18.49 16.60 -10.82
C ALA A 19 19.92 17.13 -10.90
N THR A 20 20.20 18.23 -10.21
CA THR A 20 21.57 18.73 -10.11
C THR A 20 22.37 17.95 -9.07
N LYS A 21 23.69 17.87 -9.25
CA LYS A 21 24.58 17.21 -8.28
C LYS A 21 24.49 17.82 -6.88
N ASN A 22 24.16 19.11 -6.77
CA ASN A 22 23.98 19.77 -5.46
C ASN A 22 22.76 19.25 -4.69
N VAL A 23 21.66 18.88 -5.38
CA VAL A 23 20.53 18.18 -4.76
C VAL A 23 20.96 16.80 -4.27
N LEU A 24 21.58 16.01 -5.15
CA LEU A 24 21.91 14.60 -4.89
C LEU A 24 22.97 14.42 -3.79
N SER A 25 23.94 15.33 -3.71
CA SER A 25 24.97 15.32 -2.67
C SER A 25 24.52 15.94 -1.35
N GLY A 26 23.34 16.58 -1.33
CA GLY A 26 22.87 17.37 -0.18
C GLY A 26 23.60 18.71 0.03
N ALA A 27 24.47 19.13 -0.90
CA ALA A 27 25.16 20.42 -0.84
C ALA A 27 24.18 21.61 -0.94
N GLY A 28 23.01 21.39 -1.55
CA GLY A 28 21.90 22.32 -1.54
C GLY A 28 20.55 21.61 -1.43
N ARG A 29 19.65 22.16 -0.62
CA ARG A 29 18.23 21.77 -0.56
C ARG A 29 17.54 22.09 -1.89
N VAL A 30 16.57 21.25 -2.26
CA VAL A 30 15.66 21.48 -3.38
C VAL A 30 14.95 22.83 -3.23
N ARG A 31 14.85 23.58 -4.32
CA ARG A 31 14.22 24.90 -4.34
C ARG A 31 13.39 25.16 -5.58
N TRP A 32 13.87 24.71 -6.73
CA TRP A 32 13.23 25.00 -8.01
C TRP A 32 12.93 23.68 -8.73
N MET A 33 11.70 23.54 -9.21
CA MET A 33 11.26 22.36 -9.95
C MET A 33 10.52 22.79 -11.22
N VAL A 34 11.02 22.36 -12.37
CA VAL A 34 10.41 22.67 -13.67
C VAL A 34 10.07 21.38 -14.41
N ARG A 35 8.87 21.30 -14.99
CA ARG A 35 8.48 20.16 -15.82
C ARG A 35 8.58 20.49 -17.31
N LYS A 36 9.40 19.73 -18.04
CA LYS A 36 9.59 19.84 -19.49
C LYS A 36 8.96 18.64 -20.21
N PRO A 37 8.71 18.72 -21.53
CA PRO A 37 8.31 17.55 -22.31
C PRO A 37 9.33 16.42 -22.17
N SER A 38 8.84 15.20 -21.97
CA SER A 38 9.65 13.98 -21.92
C SER A 38 10.46 13.81 -23.20
N ARG A 39 11.75 13.45 -23.06
CA ARG A 39 12.63 13.18 -24.20
C ARG A 39 12.77 11.70 -24.54
N GLN A 40 12.44 10.83 -23.61
CA GLN A 40 12.52 9.37 -23.71
C GLN A 40 11.40 8.72 -22.86
N PRO A 41 11.05 7.44 -23.07
CA PRO A 41 9.96 6.78 -22.33
C PRO A 41 10.12 6.82 -20.81
N ALA A 42 11.35 6.75 -20.30
CA ALA A 42 11.62 6.82 -18.86
C ALA A 42 11.72 8.24 -18.31
N ASP A 43 11.84 9.29 -19.15
CA ASP A 43 11.95 10.68 -18.69
C ASP A 43 10.56 11.20 -18.29
N ASN A 44 10.33 11.44 -17.00
CA ASN A 44 9.05 11.96 -16.51
C ASN A 44 8.90 13.49 -16.65
N GLY A 45 9.95 14.15 -17.16
CA GLY A 45 9.97 15.57 -17.50
C GLY A 45 10.45 16.50 -16.39
N TRP A 46 10.57 16.04 -15.13
CA TRP A 46 10.98 16.89 -14.02
C TRP A 46 12.47 17.24 -14.11
N ARG A 47 12.78 18.50 -13.79
CA ARG A 47 14.11 19.09 -13.63
C ARG A 47 14.17 19.71 -12.24
N ILE A 48 14.99 19.14 -11.36
CA ILE A 48 15.01 19.47 -9.92
C ILE A 48 16.33 20.13 -9.58
N MET A 49 16.27 21.33 -9.03
CA MET A 49 17.44 22.17 -8.77
C MET A 49 17.46 22.62 -7.31
N SER A 50 18.68 22.86 -6.83
CA SER A 50 18.93 23.33 -5.48
C SER A 50 18.88 24.86 -5.39
N HIS A 51 18.70 25.38 -4.18
CA HIS A 51 18.78 26.83 -3.92
C HIS A 51 20.16 27.45 -4.16
N VAL A 52 21.23 26.65 -4.25
CA VAL A 52 22.61 27.15 -4.47
C VAL A 52 23.03 27.10 -5.94
N ASP A 53 22.18 26.57 -6.82
CA ASP A 53 22.50 26.44 -8.24
C ASP A 53 22.41 27.80 -8.94
N SER A 54 23.54 28.36 -9.38
CA SER A 54 23.57 29.57 -10.20
C SER A 54 23.25 29.27 -11.67
N SER A 55 22.93 30.31 -12.44
CA SER A 55 22.73 30.16 -13.89
C SER A 55 23.98 29.61 -14.61
N GLU A 56 25.17 30.00 -14.18
CA GLU A 56 26.43 29.47 -14.71
C GLU A 56 26.55 27.96 -14.43
N TYR A 57 26.21 27.53 -13.21
CA TYR A 57 26.26 26.13 -12.80
C TYR A 57 25.26 25.28 -13.60
N LEU A 58 24.03 25.78 -13.75
CA LEU A 58 22.97 25.11 -14.51
C LEU A 58 23.26 25.03 -16.01
N SER A 59 24.08 25.93 -16.54
CA SER A 59 24.45 25.95 -17.97
C SER A 59 25.38 24.80 -18.37
N ASP A 60 26.10 24.20 -17.41
CA ASP A 60 26.96 23.05 -17.64
C ASP A 60 26.17 21.73 -17.51
N SER A 61 26.02 21.01 -18.63
CA SER A 61 25.33 19.72 -18.67
C SER A 61 25.98 18.65 -17.78
N GLY A 62 27.28 18.79 -17.48
CA GLY A 62 28.00 17.94 -16.55
C GLY A 62 27.51 18.03 -15.10
N ASN A 63 26.71 19.03 -14.75
CA ASN A 63 26.13 19.19 -13.41
C ASN A 63 24.77 18.52 -13.22
N TRP A 64 24.20 17.98 -14.29
CA TRP A 64 22.91 17.30 -14.27
C TRP A 64 23.08 15.78 -14.28
N VAL A 65 22.22 15.08 -13.55
CA VAL A 65 22.23 13.62 -13.44
C VAL A 65 20.80 13.11 -13.62
N ILE A 66 20.65 12.01 -14.34
CA ILE A 66 19.39 11.28 -14.46
C ILE A 66 19.27 10.38 -13.24
N ASN A 67 18.21 10.56 -12.45
CA ASN A 67 17.92 9.76 -11.27
C ASN A 67 16.48 9.27 -11.28
N ASP A 68 16.25 8.13 -10.63
CA ASP A 68 14.90 7.65 -10.35
C ASP A 68 14.16 8.70 -9.52
N PHE A 69 12.90 8.97 -9.86
CA PHE A 69 12.14 10.00 -9.15
C PHE A 69 11.87 9.63 -7.69
N ASN A 70 11.71 8.35 -7.36
CA ASN A 70 11.54 7.91 -5.98
C ASN A 70 12.80 8.11 -5.14
N GLU A 71 13.99 8.03 -5.75
CA GLU A 71 15.24 8.40 -5.07
C GLU A 71 15.24 9.89 -4.70
N LEU A 72 14.77 10.74 -5.60
CA LEU A 72 14.63 12.18 -5.35
C LEU A 72 13.57 12.46 -4.27
N CYS A 73 12.45 11.74 -4.28
CA CYS A 73 11.43 11.82 -3.22
C CYS A 73 11.96 11.35 -1.85
N ALA A 74 12.90 10.40 -1.82
CA ALA A 74 13.56 10.01 -0.57
C ALA A 74 14.47 11.12 -0.03
N ILE A 75 15.05 11.95 -0.91
CA ILE A 75 15.85 13.14 -0.53
C ILE A 75 14.94 14.30 -0.10
N GLU A 76 13.90 14.59 -0.88
CA GLU A 76 12.93 15.65 -0.63
C GLU A 76 11.49 15.13 -0.81
N PRO A 77 10.81 14.74 0.29
CA PRO A 77 9.46 14.16 0.25
C PRO A 77 8.40 15.08 -0.36
N ALA A 78 8.59 16.41 -0.34
CA ALA A 78 7.64 17.34 -0.97
C ALA A 78 7.52 17.14 -2.49
N LEU A 79 8.48 16.47 -3.13
CA LEU A 79 8.43 16.11 -4.55
C LEU A 79 7.29 15.15 -4.88
N LEU A 80 6.81 14.35 -3.92
CA LEU A 80 5.65 13.47 -4.12
C LEU A 80 4.44 14.27 -4.58
N GLY A 81 4.18 15.41 -3.94
CA GLY A 81 3.00 16.22 -4.18
C GLY A 81 2.96 16.89 -5.56
N ILE A 82 4.10 17.03 -6.24
CA ILE A 82 4.13 17.67 -7.56
C ILE A 82 4.09 16.68 -8.72
N TYR A 83 4.15 15.38 -8.46
CA TYR A 83 4.46 14.37 -9.48
C TYR A 83 3.68 14.52 -10.81
N ASP A 84 2.37 14.74 -10.72
CA ASP A 84 1.45 14.80 -11.85
C ASP A 84 1.18 16.21 -12.42
N PHE A 85 1.81 17.25 -11.87
CA PHE A 85 1.63 18.63 -12.34
C PHE A 85 1.99 18.78 -13.81
N PRO A 86 1.27 19.58 -14.61
CA PRO A 86 1.38 19.57 -16.06
C PRO A 86 2.77 19.96 -16.57
N VAL A 87 3.13 19.48 -17.76
CA VAL A 87 4.29 20.00 -18.50
C VAL A 87 4.16 21.51 -18.66
N GLY A 88 5.23 22.24 -18.39
CA GLY A 88 5.22 23.70 -18.32
C GLY A 88 5.19 24.26 -16.89
N SER A 89 4.95 23.41 -15.88
CA SER A 89 5.03 23.83 -14.47
C SER A 89 6.41 24.37 -14.12
N ASP A 90 6.42 25.47 -13.38
CA ASP A 90 7.60 26.14 -12.84
C ASP A 90 7.30 26.48 -11.37
N LEU A 91 7.90 25.72 -10.48
CA LEU A 91 7.53 25.67 -9.08
C LEU A 91 8.72 26.04 -8.19
N GLN A 92 8.43 26.70 -7.07
CA GLN A 92 9.35 27.00 -6.01
C GLN A 92 8.94 26.31 -4.71
N LEU A 93 9.87 25.59 -4.08
CA LEU A 93 9.72 25.02 -2.75
C LEU A 93 10.26 25.98 -1.69
N VAL A 94 9.43 26.36 -0.71
CA VAL A 94 9.80 27.25 0.39
C VAL A 94 9.62 26.52 1.72
N ASP A 95 10.63 26.62 2.58
CA ASP A 95 10.56 26.21 3.97
C ASP A 95 10.92 27.44 4.82
N ASP A 96 9.92 27.98 5.51
CA ASP A 96 10.05 29.14 6.40
C ASP A 96 10.12 28.74 7.89
N GLY A 97 10.23 27.44 8.16
CA GLY A 97 10.20 26.87 9.52
C GLY A 97 8.81 26.53 10.03
N SER A 98 7.73 26.91 9.34
CA SER A 98 6.36 26.46 9.63
C SER A 98 5.97 25.19 8.84
N GLY A 99 6.79 24.82 7.85
CA GLY A 99 6.61 23.66 7.00
C GLY A 99 6.94 23.99 5.55
N ILE A 100 6.88 22.96 4.69
CA ILE A 100 7.11 23.14 3.26
C ILE A 100 5.86 23.68 2.57
N GLN A 101 6.05 24.72 1.78
CA GLN A 101 5.09 25.35 0.89
C GLN A 101 5.61 25.30 -0.55
N ILE A 102 4.69 25.22 -1.52
CA ILE A 102 5.04 25.20 -2.95
C ILE A 102 4.32 26.35 -3.63
N PHE A 103 5.04 27.12 -4.44
CA PHE A 103 4.51 28.26 -5.17
C PHE A 103 4.69 28.05 -6.66
N ASP A 104 3.74 28.52 -7.47
CA ASP A 104 3.95 28.75 -8.89
C ASP A 104 4.85 29.98 -9.08
N THR A 105 6.01 29.82 -9.70
CA THR A 105 7.02 30.87 -9.81
C THR A 105 6.51 32.07 -10.60
N ALA A 106 5.75 31.84 -11.67
CA ALA A 106 5.29 32.89 -12.58
C ALA A 106 4.25 33.81 -11.94
N SER A 107 3.32 33.25 -11.18
CA SER A 107 2.25 34.01 -10.51
C SER A 107 2.55 34.37 -9.06
N GLY A 108 3.54 33.74 -8.43
CA GLY A 108 3.86 33.89 -7.00
C GLY A 108 2.78 33.34 -6.08
N ARG A 109 1.83 32.55 -6.60
CA ARG A 109 0.73 31.98 -5.82
C ARG A 109 1.14 30.66 -5.18
N GLU A 110 0.78 30.49 -3.92
CA GLU A 110 0.90 29.20 -3.25
C GLU A 110 -0.03 28.17 -3.89
N ILE A 111 0.49 26.97 -4.11
CA ILE A 111 -0.26 25.82 -4.57
C ILE A 111 -0.97 25.21 -3.35
N PRO A 112 -2.31 25.14 -3.35
CA PRO A 112 -3.03 24.54 -2.23
C PRO A 112 -2.72 23.04 -2.14
N ARG A 113 -2.58 22.51 -0.92
CA ARG A 113 -2.32 21.08 -0.68
C ARG A 113 -3.32 20.13 -1.35
N SER A 114 -4.56 20.56 -1.56
CA SER A 114 -5.58 19.78 -2.26
C SER A 114 -5.26 19.53 -3.74
N ALA A 115 -4.34 20.30 -4.32
CA ALA A 115 -3.86 20.10 -5.68
C ALA A 115 -2.67 19.14 -5.75
N PHE A 116 -2.11 18.71 -4.61
CA PHE A 116 -0.95 17.82 -4.59
C PHE A 116 -1.36 16.41 -4.99
N TYR A 117 -0.49 15.76 -5.76
CA TYR A 117 -0.57 14.33 -6.00
C TYR A 117 -0.51 13.58 -4.67
N VAL A 118 -1.46 12.67 -4.49
CA VAL A 118 -1.46 11.69 -3.42
C VAL A 118 -1.16 10.36 -4.09
N PRO A 119 0.00 9.72 -3.79
CA PRO A 119 0.26 8.38 -4.27
C PRO A 119 -0.94 7.49 -3.94
N PRO A 120 -1.40 6.66 -4.89
CA PRO A 120 -2.42 5.68 -4.56
C PRO A 120 -1.92 4.91 -3.34
N ALA A 121 -2.81 4.67 -2.37
CA ALA A 121 -2.47 3.72 -1.32
C ALA A 121 -1.95 2.46 -2.00
N PRO A 122 -0.85 1.84 -1.51
CA PRO A 122 -0.45 0.56 -2.05
C PRO A 122 -1.70 -0.32 -2.07
N GLU A 123 -2.03 -0.91 -3.22
CA GLU A 123 -3.12 -1.88 -3.23
C GLU A 123 -2.81 -2.85 -2.10
N PRO A 124 -3.77 -3.10 -1.19
CA PRO A 124 -3.52 -4.00 -0.07
C PRO A 124 -2.96 -5.27 -0.68
N ALA A 125 -1.75 -5.66 -0.26
CA ALA A 125 -1.04 -6.79 -0.83
C ALA A 125 -2.05 -7.93 -0.97
N GLU A 126 -2.22 -8.44 -2.20
CA GLU A 126 -3.24 -9.44 -2.53
C GLU A 126 -3.18 -10.53 -1.46
N TRP A 127 -4.21 -10.60 -0.61
CA TRP A 127 -4.18 -11.54 0.51
C TRP A 127 -4.18 -12.94 -0.05
N ARG A 128 -3.07 -13.64 0.15
CA ARG A 128 -2.90 -15.04 -0.25
C ARG A 128 -3.26 -15.91 0.95
N PRO A 129 -4.38 -16.64 0.90
CA PRO A 129 -4.77 -17.46 2.03
C PRO A 129 -3.81 -18.62 2.20
N GLU A 130 -3.09 -18.62 3.31
CA GLU A 130 -2.18 -19.68 3.71
C GLU A 130 -2.75 -20.41 4.93
N VAL A 131 -2.80 -21.74 4.84
CA VAL A 131 -3.10 -22.57 6.00
C VAL A 131 -1.88 -22.55 6.91
N VAL A 132 -2.05 -22.04 8.12
CA VAL A 132 -0.97 -21.92 9.08
C VAL A 132 -0.95 -23.13 10.01
N ASP A 133 0.25 -23.61 10.34
CA ASP A 133 0.42 -24.67 11.33
C ASP A 133 -0.16 -24.24 12.69
N PRO A 134 -0.90 -25.11 13.41
CA PRO A 134 -1.54 -24.74 14.68
C PRO A 134 -0.59 -24.17 15.74
N GLU A 135 0.69 -24.54 15.71
CA GLU A 135 1.73 -24.05 16.62
C GLU A 135 2.18 -22.60 16.31
N ALA A 136 1.97 -22.13 15.08
CA ALA A 136 2.30 -20.77 14.67
C ALA A 136 1.16 -19.77 14.91
N LEU A 137 -0.03 -20.24 15.27
CA LEU A 137 -1.17 -19.37 15.61
C LEU A 137 -0.96 -18.67 16.95
N SER A 138 -1.35 -17.39 17.02
CA SER A 138 -1.42 -16.67 18.29
C SER A 138 -2.45 -17.30 19.24
N SER A 139 -2.38 -16.98 20.53
CA SER A 139 -3.40 -17.45 21.49
C SER A 139 -4.80 -16.99 21.11
N GLU A 140 -4.95 -15.73 20.68
CA GLU A 140 -6.22 -15.18 20.20
C GLU A 140 -6.73 -15.93 18.96
N GLN A 141 -5.88 -16.15 17.96
CA GLN A 141 -6.26 -16.91 16.76
C GLN A 141 -6.68 -18.35 17.08
N ARG A 142 -6.06 -19.00 18.08
CA ARG A 142 -6.45 -20.33 18.54
C ARG A 142 -7.83 -20.33 19.20
N GLU A 143 -8.17 -19.30 19.97
CA GLU A 143 -9.49 -19.15 20.57
C GLU A 143 -10.56 -18.93 19.50
N LEU A 144 -10.31 -18.06 18.51
CA LEU A 144 -11.22 -17.85 17.39
C LEU A 144 -11.39 -19.13 16.54
N ALA A 145 -10.31 -19.87 16.31
CA ALA A 145 -10.37 -21.14 15.59
C ALA A 145 -11.15 -22.21 16.37
N ALA A 146 -11.06 -22.22 17.71
CA ALA A 146 -11.84 -23.12 18.56
C ALA A 146 -13.35 -22.81 18.47
N THR A 147 -13.74 -21.54 18.40
CA THR A 147 -15.13 -21.13 18.15
C THR A 147 -15.66 -21.72 16.84
N ALA A 148 -14.92 -21.57 15.74
CA ALA A 148 -15.32 -22.17 14.47
C ALA A 148 -15.33 -23.70 14.52
N ALA A 149 -14.38 -24.33 15.21
CA ALA A 149 -14.33 -25.77 15.35
C ALA A 149 -15.58 -26.33 16.04
N ALA A 150 -16.04 -25.69 17.12
CA ALA A 150 -17.26 -26.07 17.83
C ALA A 150 -18.51 -25.96 16.95
N LEU A 151 -18.63 -24.87 16.16
CA LEU A 151 -19.73 -24.69 15.21
C LEU A 151 -19.71 -25.74 14.10
N PHE A 152 -18.52 -26.06 13.61
CA PHE A 152 -18.35 -27.11 12.63
C PHE A 152 -18.76 -28.48 13.19
N GLU A 153 -18.34 -28.82 14.41
CA GLU A 153 -18.77 -30.06 15.08
C GLU A 153 -20.28 -30.15 15.24
N GLN A 154 -20.92 -29.02 15.55
CA GLN A 154 -22.37 -28.93 15.64
C GLN A 154 -23.03 -29.27 14.31
N LEU A 155 -22.65 -28.58 13.22
CA LEU A 155 -23.13 -28.88 11.86
C LEU A 155 -22.92 -30.34 11.46
N ALA A 156 -21.81 -30.95 11.87
CA ALA A 156 -21.53 -32.36 11.58
C ALA A 156 -22.46 -33.30 12.36
N ARG A 157 -22.73 -33.01 13.64
CA ARG A 157 -23.69 -33.77 14.45
C ARG A 157 -25.08 -33.72 13.86
N ASP A 158 -25.54 -32.54 13.46
CA ASP A 158 -26.89 -32.32 12.93
C ASP A 158 -27.06 -33.02 11.57
N ALA A 159 -25.98 -33.09 10.78
CA ALA A 159 -25.92 -33.86 9.54
C ALA A 159 -25.69 -35.39 9.73
N GLY A 160 -25.58 -35.88 10.97
CA GLY A 160 -25.32 -37.30 11.28
C GLY A 160 -23.94 -37.79 10.83
N GLN A 161 -22.95 -36.90 10.72
CA GLN A 161 -21.59 -37.21 10.27
C GLN A 161 -20.67 -37.48 11.46
N SER A 162 -20.09 -38.67 11.52
CA SER A 162 -19.25 -39.14 12.65
C SER A 162 -17.75 -38.86 12.49
N ASP A 163 -17.27 -38.51 11.30
CA ASP A 163 -15.91 -38.03 11.04
C ASP A 163 -15.96 -36.85 10.07
N ALA A 164 -15.80 -35.66 10.61
CA ALA A 164 -15.97 -34.41 9.87
C ALA A 164 -14.64 -33.85 9.31
N GLY A 165 -13.55 -34.63 9.41
CA GLY A 165 -12.26 -34.30 8.83
C GLY A 165 -11.48 -33.20 9.54
N ARG A 166 -10.22 -33.02 9.11
CA ARG A 166 -9.28 -32.02 9.66
C ARG A 166 -9.72 -30.59 9.31
N LEU A 167 -9.56 -29.69 10.29
CA LEU A 167 -9.73 -28.25 10.11
C LEU A 167 -8.40 -27.59 9.76
N ASN A 168 -8.46 -26.68 8.80
CA ASN A 168 -7.38 -25.79 8.41
C ASN A 168 -7.73 -24.37 8.84
N VAL A 169 -6.77 -23.66 9.43
CA VAL A 169 -6.94 -22.29 9.89
C VAL A 169 -6.14 -21.37 8.99
N VAL A 170 -6.80 -20.33 8.49
CA VAL A 170 -6.22 -19.28 7.66
C VAL A 170 -6.39 -17.95 8.40
N PRO A 171 -5.32 -17.33 8.90
CA PRO A 171 -5.37 -15.98 9.46
C PRO A 171 -5.87 -14.97 8.42
N LEU A 172 -6.78 -14.11 8.83
CA LEU A 172 -7.29 -13.03 8.00
C LEU A 172 -6.31 -11.83 8.03
N PRO A 173 -6.25 -11.03 6.95
CA PRO A 173 -5.40 -9.85 6.92
C PRO A 173 -5.86 -8.82 7.96
N ASP A 174 -4.97 -7.87 8.28
CA ASP A 174 -5.25 -6.73 9.16
C ASP A 174 -5.76 -7.12 10.56
N ASP A 175 -5.40 -8.33 11.02
CA ASP A 175 -5.85 -8.90 12.30
C ASP A 175 -7.38 -9.00 12.42
N LEU A 176 -8.09 -9.18 11.30
CA LEU A 176 -9.56 -9.27 11.27
C LEU A 176 -10.12 -10.51 11.99
N GLY A 177 -9.31 -11.55 12.16
CA GLY A 177 -9.69 -12.82 12.78
C GLY A 177 -9.13 -14.02 12.03
N VAL A 178 -9.92 -15.10 11.93
CA VAL A 178 -9.54 -16.33 11.23
C VAL A 178 -10.66 -16.84 10.32
N ALA A 179 -10.28 -17.50 9.22
CA ALA A 179 -11.16 -18.38 8.47
C ALA A 179 -10.78 -19.83 8.76
N VAL A 180 -11.77 -20.66 9.08
CA VAL A 180 -11.59 -22.09 9.29
C VAL A 180 -12.29 -22.84 8.17
N VAL A 181 -11.57 -23.76 7.55
CA VAL A 181 -12.02 -24.56 6.41
C VAL A 181 -11.84 -26.03 6.74
N ARG A 182 -12.85 -26.87 6.47
CA ARG A 182 -12.66 -28.32 6.52
C ARG A 182 -11.90 -28.80 5.28
N ALA A 183 -10.94 -29.70 5.47
CA ALA A 183 -10.17 -30.34 4.39
C ALA A 183 -10.97 -31.41 3.60
N VAL A 184 -12.28 -31.21 3.44
CA VAL A 184 -13.20 -32.08 2.70
C VAL A 184 -14.07 -31.22 1.78
N ARG A 185 -14.29 -31.70 0.54
CA ARG A 185 -15.11 -30.99 -0.45
C ARG A 185 -16.55 -30.83 0.07
N GLY A 186 -17.14 -29.64 -0.11
CA GLY A 186 -18.55 -29.40 0.19
C GLY A 186 -18.84 -28.75 1.55
N SER A 187 -17.85 -28.60 2.42
CA SER A 187 -18.09 -28.29 3.84
C SER A 187 -18.21 -26.81 4.22
N GLY A 188 -18.00 -25.89 3.28
CA GLY A 188 -18.04 -24.45 3.56
C GLY A 188 -16.87 -23.93 4.39
N VAL A 189 -16.98 -22.66 4.77
CA VAL A 189 -15.97 -21.90 5.52
C VAL A 189 -16.68 -21.15 6.63
N ILE A 190 -16.10 -21.17 7.83
CA ILE A 190 -16.53 -20.30 8.94
C ILE A 190 -15.45 -19.24 9.16
N PHE A 191 -15.80 -17.98 8.96
CA PHE A 191 -15.02 -16.82 9.38
C PHE A 191 -15.41 -16.44 10.81
N VAL A 192 -14.43 -16.10 11.64
CA VAL A 192 -14.64 -15.68 13.03
C VAL A 192 -13.88 -14.38 13.27
N ALA A 193 -14.59 -13.34 13.69
CA ALA A 193 -14.04 -12.03 14.01
C ALA A 193 -13.50 -12.01 15.43
N ARG A 194 -12.69 -11.01 15.76
CA ARG A 194 -12.18 -10.79 17.12
C ARG A 194 -13.29 -10.63 18.17
N ASP A 195 -14.44 -10.07 17.79
CA ASP A 195 -15.63 -9.96 18.65
C ASP A 195 -16.43 -11.28 18.75
N SER A 196 -15.89 -12.39 18.24
CA SER A 196 -16.52 -13.72 18.15
C SER A 196 -17.76 -13.80 17.26
N SER A 197 -18.10 -12.75 16.52
CA SER A 197 -19.12 -12.84 15.48
C SER A 197 -18.63 -13.69 14.31
N VAL A 198 -19.53 -14.47 13.71
CA VAL A 198 -19.16 -15.45 12.68
C VAL A 198 -19.85 -15.20 11.36
N LEU A 199 -19.27 -15.68 10.28
CA LEU A 199 -19.91 -15.82 8.98
C LEU A 199 -19.65 -17.23 8.46
N TYR A 200 -20.71 -17.99 8.19
CA TYR A 200 -20.64 -19.25 7.46
C TYR A 200 -20.99 -19.02 6.00
N VAL A 201 -20.09 -19.43 5.11
CA VAL A 201 -20.31 -19.46 3.66
C VAL A 201 -20.21 -20.88 3.15
N THR A 202 -21.03 -21.23 2.16
CA THR A 202 -21.01 -22.56 1.56
C THR A 202 -19.74 -22.76 0.73
N SER A 203 -19.39 -24.01 0.43
CA SER A 203 -18.18 -24.34 -0.34
C SER A 203 -18.18 -23.85 -1.80
N ALA A 204 -19.29 -23.28 -2.27
CA ALA A 204 -19.38 -22.68 -3.60
C ALA A 204 -18.80 -21.26 -3.64
N ILE A 205 -18.50 -20.66 -2.49
CA ILE A 205 -17.92 -19.32 -2.36
C ILE A 205 -16.42 -19.47 -2.08
N ASP A 206 -15.59 -18.87 -2.94
CA ASP A 206 -14.14 -18.82 -2.75
C ASP A 206 -13.77 -17.94 -1.55
N LEU A 207 -12.63 -18.26 -0.92
CA LEU A 207 -12.20 -17.62 0.32
C LEU A 207 -12.06 -16.07 0.22
N PRO A 208 -11.52 -15.49 -0.87
CA PRO A 208 -11.48 -14.03 -1.04
C PRO A 208 -12.88 -13.40 -1.09
N VAL A 209 -13.85 -14.04 -1.77
CA VAL A 209 -15.24 -13.56 -1.83
C VAL A 209 -15.88 -13.63 -0.44
N GLY A 210 -15.65 -14.72 0.30
CA GLY A 210 -16.10 -14.85 1.68
C GLY A 210 -15.51 -13.77 2.60
N LEU A 211 -14.22 -13.44 2.43
CA LEU A 211 -13.55 -12.36 3.15
C LEU A 211 -14.17 -11.00 2.85
N ASP A 212 -14.55 -10.72 1.60
CA ASP A 212 -15.21 -9.46 1.25
C ASP A 212 -16.60 -9.33 1.90
N LEU A 213 -17.42 -10.39 1.90
CA LEU A 213 -18.70 -10.39 2.60
C LEU A 213 -18.50 -10.15 4.10
N PHE A 214 -17.49 -10.79 4.68
CA PHE A 214 -17.14 -10.66 6.09
C PHE A 214 -16.67 -9.24 6.44
N ARG A 215 -15.81 -8.63 5.61
CA ARG A 215 -15.36 -7.23 5.75
C ARG A 215 -16.52 -6.24 5.62
N ASN A 216 -17.49 -6.52 4.76
CA ASN A 216 -18.70 -5.71 4.61
C ASN A 216 -19.73 -5.90 5.74
N GLY A 217 -19.37 -6.62 6.81
CA GLY A 217 -20.19 -6.76 8.00
C GLY A 217 -21.24 -7.87 7.93
N GLN A 218 -21.24 -8.70 6.88
CA GLN A 218 -22.15 -9.85 6.84
C GLN A 218 -21.77 -10.85 7.93
N ARG A 219 -22.78 -11.36 8.64
CA ARG A 219 -22.63 -12.36 9.72
C ARG A 219 -23.72 -13.41 9.62
N THR A 220 -23.45 -14.59 10.16
CA THR A 220 -24.40 -15.67 10.38
C THR A 220 -24.78 -15.67 11.86
N PRO A 221 -26.06 -15.51 12.22
CA PRO A 221 -26.51 -15.66 13.60
C PRO A 221 -26.14 -17.04 14.16
N LEU A 222 -25.67 -17.10 15.42
CA LEU A 222 -25.30 -18.38 16.04
C LEU A 222 -26.47 -19.37 16.14
N SER A 223 -27.69 -18.87 16.28
CA SER A 223 -28.92 -19.68 16.28
C SER A 223 -29.13 -20.44 14.96
N SER A 224 -28.52 -20.01 13.86
CA SER A 224 -28.59 -20.71 12.57
C SER A 224 -27.77 -22.00 12.52
N PHE A 225 -27.01 -22.30 13.57
CA PHE A 225 -26.25 -23.55 13.69
C PHE A 225 -26.94 -24.57 14.61
N GLU A 226 -28.05 -24.23 15.27
CA GLU A 226 -28.71 -25.03 16.33
C GLU A 226 -29.93 -25.87 15.85
N GLU A 227 -30.00 -26.24 14.57
CA GLU A 227 -31.11 -27.05 14.02
C GLU A 227 -31.00 -28.55 14.35
#